data_AF-A0A7C7USN0-F1
#
_entry.id   AF-A0A7C7USN0-F1
#
_cell.length_a   1.000
_cell.length_b   1.000
_cell.length_c   1.000
_cell.angle_alpha   90.00
_cell.angle_beta   90.00
_cell.angle_gamma   90.00
#
_symmetry.space_group_name_H-M   'P 1'
#
loop_
_entity.id
_entity.type
_entity.pdbx_description
1 polymer ?
#
loop_
_entity_poly.entity_id
_entity_poly.type
_entity_poly.pdbx_seq_one_letter_code
_entity_poly.pdbx_strand_id
1 'polypeptide(L)'
;MDLRALIGAIEIPDLKKFLPELILLGLAFLLFTLDLILKKKDKRLVLPLVSYLGYFAVLLSLLIPWRYPGDTFYGNFTNDPLAVTIKVFAVLITLAILPLVNNYYSSKKSF
;
A
#
# COMPACT_ATOMS: atom_id res chain seq x y z
N MET A 1 -19.64 -19.18 -29.05
CA MET A 1 -18.57 -18.77 -28.12
C MET A 1 -18.24 -19.97 -27.27
N ASP A 2 -17.04 -20.54 -27.43
CA ASP A 2 -16.62 -21.76 -26.74
C ASP A 2 -16.33 -21.49 -25.27
N LEU A 3 -17.07 -22.14 -24.37
CA LEU A 3 -16.81 -22.14 -22.92
C LEU A 3 -15.37 -22.61 -22.60
N ARG A 4 -14.75 -23.42 -23.47
CA ARG A 4 -13.34 -23.84 -23.37
C ARG A 4 -12.34 -22.69 -23.56
N ALA A 5 -12.68 -21.67 -24.35
CA ALA A 5 -11.84 -20.48 -24.50
C ALA A 5 -11.90 -19.58 -23.25
N LEU A 6 -13.04 -19.54 -22.56
CA LEU A 6 -13.19 -18.85 -21.27
C LEU A 6 -12.46 -19.58 -20.14
N ILE A 7 -12.43 -20.91 -20.15
CA ILE A 7 -11.73 -21.72 -19.12
C ILE A 7 -10.21 -21.72 -19.37
N GLY A 8 -9.74 -21.68 -20.62
CA GLY A 8 -8.33 -21.54 -20.98
C GLY A 8 -7.77 -20.12 -20.85
N ALA A 9 -8.64 -19.11 -20.74
CA ALA A 9 -8.27 -17.72 -20.51
C ALA A 9 -8.07 -17.39 -19.03
N ILE A 10 -8.28 -18.33 -18.09
CA ILE A 10 -8.12 -18.06 -16.65
C ILE A 10 -6.65 -17.82 -16.34
N GLU A 11 -6.23 -16.56 -16.45
CA GLU A 11 -4.92 -16.10 -16.01
C GLU A 11 -4.90 -16.16 -14.48
N ILE A 12 -4.00 -16.97 -13.91
CA ILE A 12 -3.73 -16.92 -12.47
C ILE A 12 -2.99 -15.61 -12.21
N PRO A 13 -3.60 -14.64 -11.51
CA PRO A 13 -3.00 -13.33 -11.36
C PRO A 13 -1.73 -13.44 -10.51
N ASP A 14 -0.62 -12.89 -11.02
CA ASP A 14 0.63 -12.86 -10.27
C ASP A 14 0.58 -11.76 -9.21
N LEU A 15 0.10 -12.14 -8.03
CA LEU A 15 -0.03 -11.26 -6.86
C LEU A 15 1.31 -10.63 -6.43
N LYS A 16 2.46 -11.16 -6.87
CA LYS A 16 3.77 -10.58 -6.55
C LYS A 16 3.94 -9.20 -7.17
N LYS A 17 3.36 -8.96 -8.35
CA LYS A 17 3.43 -7.66 -9.04
C LYS A 17 2.54 -6.60 -8.38
N PHE A 18 1.51 -7.06 -7.66
CA PHE A 18 0.53 -6.25 -6.91
C PHE A 18 0.80 -6.24 -5.39
N LEU A 19 1.96 -6.77 -4.97
CA LEU A 19 2.29 -6.92 -3.56
C LEU A 19 2.35 -5.59 -2.78
N PRO A 20 2.94 -4.50 -3.31
CA PRO A 20 2.96 -3.21 -2.61
C PRO A 20 1.56 -2.70 -2.27
N GLU A 21 0.62 -2.85 -3.21
CA GLU A 21 -0.76 -2.44 -3.05
C GLU A 21 -1.49 -3.30 -2.02
N LEU A 22 -1.23 -4.61 -1.98
CA LEU A 22 -1.77 -5.50 -0.95
C LEU A 22 -1.27 -5.13 0.44
N ILE A 23 0.01 -4.81 0.58
CA ILE A 23 0.58 -4.37 1.86
C ILE A 23 -0.04 -3.04 2.28
N LEU A 24 -0.20 -2.10 1.35
CA LEU A 24 -0.83 -0.81 1.62
C LEU A 24 -2.29 -0.97 2.05
N LEU A 25 -3.04 -1.85 1.39
CA LEU A 25 -4.43 -2.16 1.75
C LEU A 25 -4.50 -2.79 3.15
N GLY A 26 -3.63 -3.76 3.44
CA GLY A 26 -3.53 -4.38 4.76
C GLY A 26 -3.17 -3.37 5.85
N LEU A 27 -2.25 -2.45 5.56
CA LEU A 27 -1.90 -1.34 6.46
C LEU A 27 -3.09 -0.43 6.75
N ALA A 28 -3.85 -0.05 5.72
CA ALA A 28 -5.04 0.78 5.89
C ALA A 28 -6.08 0.10 6.80
N PHE A 29 -6.33 -1.20 6.56
CA PHE A 29 -7.24 -1.98 7.39
C PHE A 29 -6.75 -2.12 8.85
N LEU A 30 -5.45 -2.33 9.03
CA LEU A 30 -4.82 -2.43 10.35
C LEU A 30 -4.91 -1.10 11.10
N LEU A 31 -4.60 0.02 10.45
CA LEU A 31 -4.72 1.35 11.05
C LEU A 31 -6.16 1.67 11.43
N PHE A 32 -7.12 1.34 10.57
CA PHE A 32 -8.54 1.50 10.87
C PHE A 32 -8.98 0.66 12.08
N THR A 33 -8.54 -0.60 12.13
CA THR A 33 -8.84 -1.50 13.24
C THR A 33 -8.22 -1.00 14.55
N LEU A 34 -6.97 -0.55 14.53
CA LEU A 34 -6.31 0.04 15.68
C LEU A 34 -7.00 1.32 16.14
N ASP A 35 -7.49 2.14 15.21
CA ASP A 35 -8.25 3.33 15.56
C ASP A 35 -9.58 2.97 16.25
N LEU A 36 -10.25 1.88 15.90
CA LEU A 36 -11.46 1.44 16.61
C LEU A 36 -11.18 0.91 18.02
N ILE A 37 -10.05 0.24 18.23
CA ILE A 37 -9.76 -0.49 19.47
C ILE A 37 -9.00 0.37 20.50
N LEU A 38 -8.08 1.24 20.06
CA LEU A 38 -7.18 1.96 20.95
C LEU A 38 -7.86 3.14 21.68
N LYS A 39 -7.42 3.41 22.90
CA LYS A 39 -7.84 4.61 23.66
C LYS A 39 -7.13 5.85 23.11
N LYS A 40 -7.76 7.03 23.22
CA LYS A 40 -7.24 8.32 22.71
C LYS A 40 -5.77 8.60 23.05
N LYS A 41 -5.31 8.20 24.25
CA LYS A 41 -3.92 8.40 24.70
C LYS A 41 -2.92 7.57 23.88
N ASP A 42 -3.25 6.32 23.60
CA ASP A 42 -2.38 5.37 22.89
C ASP A 42 -2.39 5.63 21.38
N LYS A 43 -3.54 6.05 20.83
CA LYS A 43 -3.70 6.40 19.40
C LYS A 43 -2.63 7.40 18.92
N ARG A 44 -2.31 8.40 19.74
CA ARG A 44 -1.37 9.47 19.39
C ARG A 44 0.07 8.97 19.14
N LEU A 45 0.45 7.85 19.75
CA LEU A 45 1.78 7.25 19.58
C LEU A 45 1.74 6.07 18.62
N VAL A 46 0.75 5.18 18.76
CA VAL A 46 0.70 3.91 18.03
C VAL A 46 0.36 4.13 16.56
N LEU A 47 -0.63 4.98 16.23
CA LEU A 47 -1.05 5.14 14.83
C LEU A 47 0.05 5.75 13.95
N PRO A 48 0.77 6.81 14.36
CA PRO A 48 1.90 7.32 13.57
C PRO A 48 3.01 6.27 13.41
N LEU A 49 3.37 5.57 14.48
CA LEU A 49 4.46 4.58 14.46
C LEU A 49 4.13 3.42 13.50
N VAL A 50 2.93 2.87 13.59
CA VAL A 50 2.44 1.82 12.69
C VAL A 50 2.37 2.33 11.25
N SER A 51 1.95 3.58 11.03
CA SER A 51 1.92 4.18 9.70
C SER A 51 3.34 4.25 9.09
N TYR A 52 4.33 4.75 9.84
CA TYR A 52 5.71 4.81 9.35
C TYR A 52 6.26 3.43 9.01
N LEU A 53 6.11 2.45 9.91
CA LEU A 53 6.57 1.09 9.67
C LEU A 53 5.87 0.45 8.47
N GLY A 54 4.57 0.68 8.34
CA GLY A 54 3.78 0.18 7.21
C GLY A 54 4.20 0.78 5.88
N TYR A 55 4.31 2.11 5.78
CA TYR A 55 4.77 2.76 4.55
C TYR A 55 6.22 2.42 4.21
N PHE A 56 7.08 2.20 5.22
CA PHE A 56 8.42 1.69 5.00
C PHE A 56 8.42 0.26 4.46
N ALA A 57 7.53 -0.61 4.95
CA ALA A 57 7.35 -1.96 4.40
C ALA A 57 6.84 -1.92 2.95
N VAL A 58 5.92 -1.00 2.62
CA VAL A 58 5.48 -0.78 1.23
C VAL A 58 6.66 -0.33 0.36
N LEU A 59 7.50 0.60 0.85
CA LEU A 59 8.68 1.05 0.12
C LEU A 59 9.64 -0.10 -0.18
N LEU A 60 9.92 -0.97 0.80
CA LEU A 60 10.76 -2.15 0.60
C LEU A 60 10.13 -3.16 -0.36
N SER A 61 8.82 -3.33 -0.32
CA SER A 61 8.12 -4.26 -1.18
C SER A 61 8.21 -3.91 -2.66
N LEU A 62 8.43 -2.63 -3.01
CA LEU A 62 8.58 -2.16 -4.40
C LEU A 62 9.84 -2.72 -5.10
N LEU A 63 10.79 -3.29 -4.36
CA LEU A 63 11.94 -4.00 -4.92
C LEU A 63 11.53 -5.29 -5.67
N ILE A 64 10.39 -5.87 -5.32
CA ILE A 64 9.86 -7.09 -5.95
C ILE A 64 9.31 -6.79 -7.34
N PRO A 65 8.31 -5.90 -7.53
CA PRO A 65 7.80 -5.57 -8.86
C PRO A 65 8.87 -4.97 -9.78
N TRP A 66 9.93 -4.34 -9.25
CA TRP A 66 11.07 -3.91 -10.06
C TRP A 66 11.79 -5.08 -10.76
N ARG A 67 11.83 -6.27 -10.14
CA ARG A 67 12.44 -7.48 -10.72
C ARG A 67 11.50 -8.27 -11.61
N TYR A 68 10.19 -8.06 -11.49
CA TYR A 68 9.17 -8.83 -12.19
C TYR A 68 8.27 -7.90 -13.04
N PRO A 69 8.79 -7.40 -14.18
CA PRO A 69 7.98 -6.60 -15.10
C PRO A 69 6.92 -7.46 -15.81
N GLY A 70 5.85 -6.80 -16.27
CA GLY A 70 4.81 -7.37 -17.11
C GLY A 70 3.40 -7.20 -16.54
N ASP A 71 2.43 -7.74 -17.25
CA ASP A 71 1.02 -7.53 -16.93
C ASP A 71 0.46 -8.60 -15.98
N THR A 72 -0.64 -8.27 -15.32
CA THR A 72 -1.49 -9.19 -14.53
C THR A 72 -2.96 -8.79 -14.69
N PHE A 73 -3.88 -9.63 -14.20
CA PHE A 73 -5.33 -9.38 -14.23
C PHE A 73 -5.86 -9.13 -15.65
N TYR A 74 -5.51 -10.00 -16.61
CA TYR A 74 -5.98 -9.92 -17.99
C TYR A 74 -5.55 -8.62 -18.70
N GLY A 75 -4.37 -8.10 -18.35
CA GLY A 75 -3.84 -6.85 -18.91
C GLY A 75 -4.37 -5.57 -18.24
N ASN A 76 -5.19 -5.66 -17.19
CA ASN A 76 -5.70 -4.48 -16.48
C ASN A 76 -4.67 -3.85 -15.54
N PHE A 77 -3.62 -4.58 -15.19
CA PHE A 77 -2.55 -4.08 -14.33
C PHE A 77 -1.20 -4.31 -14.98
N THR A 78 -0.61 -3.23 -15.46
CA THR A 78 0.73 -3.22 -16.04
C THR A 78 1.74 -2.81 -14.99
N ASN A 79 2.75 -3.67 -14.80
CA ASN A 79 3.90 -3.37 -13.95
C ASN A 79 5.13 -3.14 -14.82
N ASP A 80 5.37 -1.88 -15.18
CA ASP A 80 6.53 -1.42 -15.93
C ASP A 80 7.44 -0.53 -15.05
N PRO A 81 8.68 -0.22 -15.49
CA PRO A 81 9.58 0.62 -14.71
C PRO A 81 9.01 1.99 -14.37
N LEU A 82 8.17 2.55 -15.25
CA LEU A 82 7.50 3.83 -15.01
C LEU A 82 6.49 3.71 -13.86
N ALA A 83 5.62 2.69 -13.87
CA ALA A 83 4.65 2.44 -12.81
C ALA A 83 5.34 2.24 -11.47
N VAL A 84 6.44 1.47 -11.40
CA VAL A 84 7.19 1.31 -10.15
C VAL A 84 7.81 2.63 -9.70
N THR A 85 8.35 3.43 -10.62
CA THR A 85 8.91 4.76 -10.30
C THR A 85 7.85 5.70 -9.71
N ILE A 86 6.66 5.73 -10.31
CA ILE A 86 5.52 6.53 -9.81
C ILE A 86 5.12 6.05 -8.41
N LYS A 87 5.05 4.73 -8.18
CA LYS A 87 4.73 4.17 -6.87
C LYS A 87 5.76 4.54 -5.81
N VAL A 88 7.06 4.46 -6.13
CA VAL A 88 8.14 4.90 -5.22
C VAL A 88 7.96 6.36 -4.85
N PHE A 89 7.73 7.23 -5.84
CA PHE A 89 7.55 8.66 -5.62
C PHE A 89 6.33 8.96 -4.74
N ALA A 90 5.20 8.29 -4.98
CA ALA A 90 3.99 8.42 -4.17
C ALA A 90 4.22 8.01 -2.72
N VAL A 91 4.93 6.91 -2.47
CA VAL A 91 5.26 6.43 -1.12
C VAL A 91 6.21 7.41 -0.41
N LEU A 92 7.22 7.94 -1.12
CA LEU A 92 8.16 8.91 -0.56
C LEU A 92 7.48 10.23 -0.17
N ILE A 93 6.59 10.75 -1.01
CA ILE A 93 5.78 11.93 -0.67
C ILE A 93 4.94 11.65 0.57
N THR A 94 4.30 10.49 0.63
CA THR A 94 3.46 10.12 1.78
C THR A 94 4.29 10.06 3.07
N LEU A 95 5.48 9.45 3.02
CA LEU A 95 6.42 9.44 4.13
C LEU A 95 6.89 10.84 4.53
N ALA A 96 7.11 11.74 3.58
CA ALA A 96 7.49 13.12 3.84
C ALA A 96 6.36 13.96 4.47
N ILE A 97 5.09 13.64 4.17
CA ILE A 97 3.91 14.32 4.70
C ILE A 97 3.54 13.84 6.12
N LEU A 98 3.81 12.58 6.46
CA LEU A 98 3.46 12.02 7.78
C LEU A 98 3.96 12.85 8.98
N PRO A 99 5.20 13.39 9.02
CA PRO A 99 5.66 14.23 10.13
C PRO A 99 4.86 15.53 10.24
N LEU A 100 4.55 16.15 9.10
CA LEU A 100 3.77 17.39 9.03
C LEU A 100 2.36 17.16 9.59
N VAL A 101 1.73 16.05 9.21
CA VAL A 101 0.41 15.66 9.69
C VAL A 101 0.43 15.36 11.18
N ASN A 102 1.43 14.61 11.67
CA ASN A 102 1.56 14.30 13.08
C ASN A 102 1.75 15.57 13.94
N ASN A 103 2.55 16.53 13.46
CA ASN A 103 2.74 17.82 14.11
C ASN A 103 1.45 18.66 14.12
N TYR A 104 0.70 18.65 13.02
CA TYR A 104 -0.58 19.34 12.90
C TYR A 104 -1.61 18.80 13.91
N TYR A 105 -1.81 17.47 13.96
CA TYR A 105 -2.72 16.85 14.92
C TYR A 105 -2.26 16.97 16.37
N SER A 106 -0.95 17.02 16.61
CA SER A 106 -0.40 17.26 17.95
C SER A 106 -0.61 18.69 18.45
N SER A 107 -0.59 19.67 17.53
CA SER A 107 -0.74 21.10 17.84
C SER A 107 -2.20 21.51 17.99
N LYS A 108 -3.08 20.94 17.16
CA LYS A 108 -4.52 21.11 17.28
C LYS A 108 -4.97 20.26 18.46
N LYS A 109 -5.28 20.88 19.61
CA LYS A 109 -5.87 20.22 20.82
C LYS A 109 -7.27 19.63 20.55
N SER A 110 -7.44 18.88 19.46
CA SER A 110 -8.69 18.26 19.03
C SER A 110 -8.48 16.75 18.95
N PHE A 111 -8.42 16.15 20.13
CA PHE A 111 -8.88 14.79 20.39
C PHE A 111 -9.55 14.78 21.75
#